data_AF-A0A7S2NHX3-F1
#
_entry.id   AF-A0A7S2NHX3-F1
#
_cell.length_a   1.000
_cell.length_b   1.000
_cell.length_c   1.000
_cell.angle_alpha   90.00
_cell.angle_beta   90.00
_cell.angle_gamma   90.00
#
_symmetry.space_group_name_H-M   'P 1'
#
loop_
_entity.id
_entity.type
_entity.pdbx_description
1 polymer ?
#
loop_
_entity_poly.entity_id
_entity_poly.type
_entity_poly.pdbx_seq_one_letter_code
_entity_poly.pdbx_strand_id
1 'polypeptide(L)'
;AAHGQSSEMVDGKGEGDGGKGGAPGGEGHPAGPSSHLSAALEAVGATVASADAQGEKTFTLVFTPDVAIRAAQKGVEDADVGDLVRGVDASVSRLWRDELARRDVTLIVSATHAPFTVQAKNLVTLPEDVYACLEYASLAPETTSSGETTGHLSAGRYTFLRCLPGLHSQLEASWHAHTVLRDNFLLLPTNDAAAEGLFGPEQPLVKIRPRLGDYIALAISSATLVTTETASAAAAVDTAAAAATAAAA
;
A
#
# COMPACT_ATOMS: atom_id res chain seq x y z
N ALA A 1 17.32 -28.37 -25.14
CA ALA A 1 18.28 -27.34 -24.67
C ALA A 1 17.79 -26.00 -25.20
N ALA A 2 17.00 -25.29 -24.41
CA ALA A 2 16.50 -23.96 -24.73
C ALA A 2 17.14 -23.00 -23.72
N HIS A 3 17.99 -22.11 -24.20
CA HIS A 3 18.53 -21.02 -23.40
C HIS A 3 17.45 -19.94 -23.31
N GLY A 4 16.78 -19.86 -22.16
CA GLY A 4 15.98 -18.70 -21.80
C GLY A 4 16.92 -17.57 -21.41
N GLN A 5 16.97 -16.52 -22.23
CA GLN A 5 17.58 -15.27 -21.85
C GLN A 5 16.63 -14.53 -20.90
N SER A 6 17.08 -14.33 -19.67
CA SER A 6 16.43 -13.48 -18.67
C SER A 6 16.60 -12.02 -19.09
N SER A 7 15.51 -11.32 -19.40
CA SER A 7 15.55 -9.87 -19.61
C SER A 7 15.69 -9.15 -18.27
N GLU A 8 16.68 -8.25 -18.21
CA GLU A 8 16.97 -7.38 -17.08
C GLU A 8 15.78 -6.48 -16.72
N MET A 9 15.51 -6.35 -15.42
CA MET A 9 14.68 -5.27 -14.90
C MET A 9 15.43 -3.95 -15.09
N VAL A 10 14.84 -3.01 -15.81
CA VAL A 10 15.33 -1.63 -15.89
C VAL A 10 14.84 -0.89 -14.66
N ASP A 11 15.68 -0.81 -13.63
CA ASP A 11 15.50 0.13 -12.52
C ASP A 11 15.87 1.54 -12.99
N GLY A 12 14.86 2.35 -13.31
CA GLY A 12 15.02 3.77 -13.61
C GLY A 12 15.32 4.58 -12.35
N LYS A 13 16.58 4.62 -11.91
CA LYS A 13 17.07 5.64 -10.97
C LYS A 13 17.30 6.95 -11.72
N GLY A 14 16.34 7.86 -11.63
CA GLY A 14 16.53 9.26 -12.01
C GLY A 14 17.13 10.06 -10.84
N GLU A 15 18.37 10.50 -10.98
CA GLU A 15 18.96 11.56 -10.15
C GLU A 15 18.27 12.89 -10.50
N GLY A 16 17.58 13.49 -9.53
CA GLY A 16 16.94 14.80 -9.65
C GLY A 16 17.63 15.82 -8.74
N ASP A 17 18.36 16.72 -9.38
CA ASP A 17 19.09 17.85 -8.80
C ASP A 17 18.16 18.88 -8.12
N GLY A 18 18.66 19.56 -7.10
CA GLY A 18 17.91 20.42 -6.19
C GLY A 18 17.41 21.71 -6.84
N GLY A 19 16.09 21.85 -6.99
CA GLY A 19 15.41 23.07 -7.41
C GLY A 19 14.53 23.65 -6.30
N LYS A 20 14.84 24.88 -5.86
CA LYS A 20 14.12 25.65 -4.85
C LYS A 20 12.66 25.95 -5.25
N GLY A 21 11.80 26.01 -4.24
CA GLY A 21 10.35 26.17 -4.36
C GLY A 21 9.89 27.46 -5.04
N GLY A 22 8.92 27.27 -5.93
CA GLY A 22 7.95 28.25 -6.38
C GLY A 22 6.64 27.50 -6.58
N ALA A 23 5.57 27.92 -5.91
CA ALA A 23 4.25 27.32 -6.07
C ALA A 23 3.74 27.53 -7.50
N PRO A 24 3.38 26.49 -8.27
CA PRO A 24 2.68 26.68 -9.52
C PRO A 24 1.18 26.81 -9.25
N GLY A 25 0.62 27.90 -9.75
CA GLY A 25 -0.82 28.10 -9.85
C GLY A 25 -1.47 26.98 -10.68
N GLY A 26 -2.71 26.66 -10.32
CA GLY A 26 -3.50 25.62 -10.97
C GLY A 26 -3.79 25.98 -12.43
N GLU A 27 -3.12 25.29 -13.34
CA GLU A 27 -3.64 25.04 -14.68
C GLU A 27 -4.05 23.57 -14.74
N GLY A 28 -5.32 23.32 -15.01
CA GLY A 28 -5.89 21.98 -15.14
C GLY A 28 -5.25 21.22 -16.29
N HIS A 29 -4.18 20.50 -15.99
CA HIS A 29 -3.75 19.40 -16.85
C HIS A 29 -4.78 18.28 -16.71
N PRO A 30 -5.32 17.74 -17.83
CA PRO A 30 -6.15 16.55 -17.75
C PRO A 30 -5.32 15.47 -17.06
N ALA A 31 -5.85 14.92 -15.97
CA ALA A 31 -5.24 13.84 -15.21
C ALA A 31 -5.24 12.56 -16.06
N GLY A 32 -4.37 12.55 -17.06
CA GLY A 32 -4.00 11.37 -17.82
C GLY A 32 -3.18 10.42 -16.93
N PRO A 33 -3.04 9.16 -17.36
CA PRO A 33 -2.13 8.25 -16.70
C PRO A 33 -0.72 8.85 -16.67
N SER A 34 0.08 8.47 -15.67
CA SER A 34 1.47 8.92 -15.61
C SER A 34 2.17 8.64 -16.95
N SER A 35 3.07 9.54 -17.34
CA SER A 35 3.92 9.35 -18.53
C SER A 35 4.62 7.99 -18.50
N HIS A 36 4.93 7.49 -17.31
CA HIS A 36 5.52 6.17 -17.07
C HIS A 36 4.62 5.01 -17.50
N LEU A 37 3.33 5.00 -17.14
CA LEU A 37 2.42 3.92 -17.55
C LEU A 37 2.25 3.90 -19.07
N SER A 38 2.09 5.06 -19.69
CA SER A 38 1.93 5.13 -21.15
C SER A 38 3.14 4.55 -21.88
N ALA A 39 4.36 4.94 -21.48
CA ALA A 39 5.59 4.40 -22.03
C ALA A 39 5.73 2.89 -21.78
N ALA A 40 5.35 2.40 -20.60
CA ALA A 40 5.38 0.98 -20.28
C ALA A 40 4.44 0.16 -21.18
N LEU A 41 3.22 0.65 -21.43
CA LEU A 41 2.27 -0.03 -22.31
C LEU A 41 2.71 0.01 -23.79
N GLU A 42 3.34 1.09 -24.24
CA GLU A 42 3.96 1.14 -25.57
C GLU A 42 5.07 0.09 -25.71
N ALA A 43 5.92 -0.05 -24.68
CA ALA A 43 6.94 -1.08 -24.64
C ALA A 43 6.34 -2.50 -24.70
N VAL A 44 5.22 -2.76 -24.01
CA VAL A 44 4.50 -4.04 -24.12
C VAL A 44 4.09 -4.32 -25.56
N GLY A 45 3.48 -3.35 -26.24
CA GLY A 45 3.08 -3.49 -27.65
C GLY A 45 4.25 -3.86 -28.55
N ALA A 46 5.38 -3.16 -28.41
CA ALA A 46 6.60 -3.43 -29.15
C ALA A 46 7.20 -4.82 -28.85
N THR A 47 7.27 -5.22 -27.58
CA THR A 47 7.77 -6.53 -27.15
C THR A 47 6.94 -7.66 -27.71
N VAL A 48 5.60 -7.57 -27.61
CA VAL A 48 4.68 -8.57 -28.16
C VAL A 48 4.79 -8.63 -29.68
N ALA A 49 4.87 -7.48 -30.35
CA ALA A 49 5.00 -7.42 -31.80
C ALA A 49 6.28 -8.10 -32.30
N SER A 50 7.39 -7.90 -31.59
CA SER A 50 8.68 -8.53 -31.89
C SER A 50 8.63 -10.04 -31.71
N ALA A 51 8.07 -10.52 -30.59
CA ALA A 51 7.95 -11.96 -30.32
C ALA A 51 7.06 -12.67 -31.36
N ASP A 52 5.92 -12.07 -31.69
CA ASP A 52 4.99 -12.57 -32.71
C ASP A 52 5.65 -12.67 -34.10
N ALA A 53 6.41 -11.64 -34.51
CA ALA A 53 7.14 -11.64 -35.78
C ALA A 53 8.22 -12.74 -35.85
N GLN A 54 8.74 -13.17 -34.70
CA GLN A 54 9.76 -14.23 -34.60
C GLN A 54 9.15 -15.62 -34.36
N GLY A 55 7.83 -15.71 -34.18
CA GLY A 55 7.15 -16.95 -33.80
C GLY A 55 7.51 -17.43 -32.38
N GLU A 56 7.94 -16.50 -31.52
CA GLU A 56 8.35 -16.77 -30.14
C GLU A 56 7.23 -16.48 -29.13
N LYS A 57 7.35 -17.08 -27.94
CA LYS A 57 6.47 -16.79 -26.81
C LYS A 57 7.13 -15.75 -25.91
N THR A 58 6.34 -14.81 -25.42
CA THR A 58 6.79 -13.82 -24.45
C THR A 58 5.81 -13.71 -23.27
N PHE A 59 6.32 -13.26 -22.13
CA PHE A 59 5.53 -12.89 -20.97
C PHE A 59 6.01 -11.52 -20.50
N THR A 60 5.09 -10.56 -20.40
CA THR A 60 5.41 -9.18 -20.01
C THR A 60 4.51 -8.77 -18.85
N LEU A 61 5.12 -8.27 -17.79
CA LEU A 61 4.45 -7.76 -16.60
C LEU A 61 4.62 -6.24 -16.55
N VAL A 62 3.51 -5.52 -16.42
CA VAL A 62 3.50 -4.08 -16.13
C VAL A 62 2.83 -3.86 -14.79
N PHE A 63 3.47 -3.03 -13.97
CA PHE A 63 2.96 -2.63 -12.66
C PHE A 63 2.94 -1.10 -12.59
N THR A 64 1.85 -0.53 -12.08
CA THR A 64 1.76 0.89 -11.73
C THR A 64 1.25 1.05 -10.30
N PRO A 65 1.96 1.80 -9.43
CA PRO A 65 1.49 2.12 -8.09
C PRO A 65 0.64 3.40 -8.06
N ASP A 66 0.45 4.09 -9.19
CA ASP A 66 0.02 5.50 -9.21
C ASP A 66 -1.36 5.69 -8.56
N VAL A 67 -2.32 4.80 -8.86
CA VAL A 67 -3.67 4.85 -8.27
C VAL A 67 -3.61 4.65 -6.77
N ALA A 68 -2.81 3.70 -6.29
CA ALA A 68 -2.67 3.42 -4.87
C ALA A 68 -1.99 4.58 -4.13
N ILE A 69 -0.94 5.16 -4.71
CA ILE A 69 -0.25 6.33 -4.14
C ILE A 69 -1.20 7.52 -4.07
N ARG A 70 -1.93 7.82 -5.15
CA ARG A 70 -2.86 8.96 -5.17
C ARG A 70 -4.01 8.76 -4.19
N ALA A 71 -4.56 7.55 -4.12
CA ALA A 71 -5.60 7.20 -3.15
C ALA A 71 -5.11 7.30 -1.71
N ALA A 72 -3.87 6.89 -1.41
CA ALA A 72 -3.28 7.04 -0.08
C ALA A 72 -3.09 8.52 0.30
N GLN A 73 -2.78 9.39 -0.66
CA GLN A 73 -2.57 10.82 -0.43
C GLN A 73 -3.88 11.61 -0.28
N LYS A 74 -4.92 11.27 -1.05
CA LYS A 74 -6.12 12.11 -1.19
C LYS A 74 -7.42 11.45 -0.73
N GLY A 75 -7.41 10.14 -0.49
CA GLY A 75 -8.62 9.35 -0.31
C GLY A 75 -9.20 8.87 -1.65
N VAL A 76 -9.91 7.75 -1.60
CA VAL A 76 -10.44 7.08 -2.81
C VAL A 76 -11.58 7.83 -3.48
N GLU A 77 -12.24 8.72 -2.74
CA GLU A 77 -13.34 9.55 -3.23
C GLU A 77 -12.87 10.82 -3.95
N ASP A 78 -11.57 11.13 -3.93
CA ASP A 78 -11.01 12.31 -4.59
C ASP A 78 -11.14 12.21 -6.12
N ALA A 79 -11.54 13.32 -6.75
CA ALA A 79 -11.78 13.37 -8.19
C ALA A 79 -10.54 12.98 -9.01
N ASP A 80 -9.33 13.32 -8.53
CA ASP A 80 -8.08 12.98 -9.21
C ASP A 80 -7.83 11.46 -9.23
N VAL A 81 -8.25 10.73 -8.19
CA VAL A 81 -8.17 9.26 -8.18
C VAL A 81 -9.08 8.70 -9.27
N GLY A 82 -10.30 9.23 -9.37
CA GLY A 82 -11.25 8.85 -10.40
C GLY A 82 -10.74 9.13 -11.81
N ASP A 83 -10.13 10.29 -12.05
CA ASP A 83 -9.53 10.63 -13.33
C ASP A 83 -8.34 9.72 -13.67
N LEU A 84 -7.48 9.44 -12.70
CA LEU A 84 -6.34 8.55 -12.90
C LEU A 84 -6.79 7.13 -13.27
N VAL A 85 -7.81 6.58 -12.60
CA VAL A 85 -8.39 5.28 -12.93
C VAL A 85 -8.97 5.28 -14.35
N ARG A 86 -9.71 6.32 -14.75
CA ARG A 86 -10.21 6.48 -16.12
C ARG A 86 -9.07 6.55 -17.14
N GLY A 87 -7.98 7.22 -16.79
CA GLY A 87 -6.77 7.28 -17.62
C GLY A 87 -6.10 5.92 -17.82
N VAL A 88 -5.98 5.14 -16.75
CA VAL A 88 -5.48 3.75 -16.82
C VAL A 88 -6.37 2.90 -17.73
N ASP A 89 -7.68 2.94 -17.53
CA ASP A 89 -8.66 2.20 -18.34
C ASP A 89 -8.57 2.56 -19.83
N ALA A 90 -8.50 3.86 -20.15
CA ALA A 90 -8.36 4.33 -21.52
C ALA A 90 -7.06 3.84 -22.17
N SER A 91 -5.94 3.87 -21.46
CA SER A 91 -4.64 3.41 -21.98
C SER A 91 -4.58 1.90 -22.17
N VAL A 92 -5.13 1.12 -21.24
CA VAL A 92 -5.23 -0.34 -21.39
C VAL A 92 -6.16 -0.70 -22.55
N SER A 93 -7.30 -0.03 -22.67
CA SER A 93 -8.23 -0.20 -23.79
C SER A 93 -7.59 0.13 -25.14
N ARG A 94 -6.76 1.18 -25.19
CA ARG A 94 -5.99 1.54 -26.38
C ARG A 94 -4.99 0.44 -26.75
N LEU A 95 -4.16 0.00 -25.81
CA LEU A 95 -3.21 -1.10 -26.03
C LEU A 95 -3.92 -2.35 -26.58
N TRP A 96 -5.04 -2.74 -25.95
CA TRP A 96 -5.81 -3.89 -26.40
C TRP A 96 -6.29 -3.73 -27.85
N ARG A 97 -7.05 -2.66 -28.14
CA ARG A 97 -7.68 -2.47 -29.45
C ARG A 97 -6.67 -2.29 -30.58
N ASP A 98 -5.62 -1.51 -30.33
CA ASP A 98 -4.75 -1.02 -31.38
C ASP A 98 -3.58 -1.98 -31.64
N GLU A 99 -3.06 -2.64 -30.59
CA GLU A 99 -1.84 -3.45 -30.69
C GLU A 99 -2.05 -4.96 -30.51
N LEU A 100 -2.94 -5.36 -29.60
CA LEU A 100 -3.02 -6.76 -29.14
C LEU A 100 -4.18 -7.56 -29.72
N ALA A 101 -5.32 -6.94 -30.02
CA ALA A 101 -6.57 -7.64 -30.38
C ALA A 101 -6.49 -8.51 -31.65
N ARG A 102 -5.48 -8.33 -32.49
CA ARG A 102 -5.27 -9.11 -33.72
C ARG A 102 -4.20 -10.20 -33.58
N ARG A 103 -3.68 -10.41 -32.37
CA ARG A 103 -2.59 -11.34 -32.06
C ARG A 103 -3.09 -12.45 -31.14
N ASP A 104 -2.35 -13.56 -31.10
CA ASP A 104 -2.61 -14.65 -30.16
C ASP A 104 -2.09 -14.29 -28.75
N VAL A 105 -2.79 -13.37 -28.08
CA VAL A 105 -2.39 -12.78 -26.80
C VAL A 105 -3.53 -12.90 -25.79
N THR A 106 -3.17 -13.24 -24.56
CA THR A 106 -4.06 -13.10 -23.40
C THR A 106 -3.59 -11.92 -22.55
N LEU A 107 -4.45 -10.93 -22.36
CA LEU A 107 -4.21 -9.80 -21.45
C LEU A 107 -4.93 -10.07 -20.13
N ILE A 108 -4.19 -10.00 -19.02
CA ILE A 108 -4.73 -10.09 -17.66
C ILE A 108 -4.52 -8.75 -16.98
N VAL A 109 -5.61 -8.13 -16.52
CA VAL A 109 -5.59 -6.89 -15.73
C VAL A 109 -6.09 -7.24 -14.33
N SER A 110 -5.29 -6.93 -13.31
CA SER A 110 -5.62 -7.25 -11.93
C SER A 110 -5.05 -6.19 -10.97
N ALA A 111 -5.51 -6.23 -9.73
CA ALA A 111 -5.02 -5.42 -8.62
C ALA A 111 -4.70 -6.33 -7.42
N THR A 112 -3.73 -5.94 -6.60
CA THR A 112 -3.36 -6.71 -5.41
C THR A 112 -4.32 -6.49 -4.25
N HIS A 113 -4.89 -5.29 -4.13
CA HIS A 113 -5.89 -4.91 -3.14
C HIS A 113 -6.60 -3.61 -3.55
N ALA A 114 -7.75 -3.34 -2.93
CA ALA A 114 -8.44 -2.06 -3.09
C ALA A 114 -8.00 -1.08 -1.97
N PRO A 115 -7.70 0.19 -2.30
CA PRO A 115 -7.52 1.21 -1.28
C PRO A 115 -8.86 1.55 -0.62
N PHE A 116 -8.81 2.14 0.57
CA PHE A 116 -9.97 2.69 1.25
C PHE A 116 -9.56 3.94 2.03
N THR A 117 -10.48 4.88 2.19
CA THR A 117 -10.23 6.11 2.93
C THR A 117 -10.34 5.87 4.44
N VAL A 118 -9.31 6.28 5.18
CA VAL A 118 -9.31 6.27 6.64
C VAL A 118 -9.73 7.65 7.14
N GLN A 119 -10.81 7.71 7.91
CA GLN A 119 -11.23 8.95 8.57
C GLN A 119 -10.42 9.18 9.84
N ALA A 120 -10.08 10.43 10.15
CA ALA A 120 -9.30 10.79 11.34
C ALA A 120 -9.90 10.26 12.64
N LYS A 121 -11.24 10.28 12.76
CA LYS A 121 -11.97 9.74 13.93
C LYS A 121 -11.79 8.22 14.14
N ASN A 122 -11.30 7.51 13.12
CA ASN A 122 -11.06 6.07 13.16
C ASN A 122 -9.57 5.74 13.44
N LEU A 123 -8.72 6.74 13.62
CA LEU A 123 -7.31 6.52 13.96
C LEU A 123 -7.21 6.09 15.42
N VAL A 124 -6.49 5.00 15.67
CA VAL A 124 -6.25 4.46 17.00
C VAL A 124 -4.75 4.35 17.21
N THR A 125 -4.25 4.86 18.32
CA THR A 125 -2.86 4.67 18.73
C THR A 125 -2.79 3.50 19.73
N LEU A 126 -1.65 2.81 19.75
CA LEU A 126 -1.40 1.86 20.83
C LEU A 126 -1.13 2.63 22.14
N PRO A 127 -1.80 2.27 23.25
CA PRO A 127 -1.50 2.78 24.58
C PRO A 127 -0.06 2.45 25.02
N GLU A 128 0.50 3.27 25.90
CA GLU A 128 1.90 3.16 26.34
C GLU A 128 2.18 1.83 27.06
N ASP A 129 1.25 1.34 27.87
CA ASP A 129 1.36 0.07 28.59
C ASP A 129 1.33 -1.15 27.64
N VAL A 130 0.58 -1.05 26.54
CA VAL A 130 0.63 -2.04 25.45
C VAL A 130 1.98 -1.96 24.73
N TYR A 131 2.44 -0.77 24.37
CA TYR A 131 3.76 -0.56 23.74
C TYR A 131 4.91 -1.11 24.59
N ALA A 132 4.87 -0.90 25.90
CA ALA A 132 5.89 -1.35 26.83
C ALA A 132 6.04 -2.89 26.87
N CYS A 133 5.05 -3.63 26.38
CA CYS A 133 5.11 -5.09 26.28
C CYS A 133 5.76 -5.58 24.98
N LEU A 134 6.04 -4.70 24.01
CA LEU A 134 6.39 -5.08 22.64
C LEU A 134 7.88 -4.93 22.37
N GLU A 135 8.47 -5.92 21.71
CA GLU A 135 9.78 -5.83 21.08
C GLU A 135 9.68 -5.02 19.78
N TYR A 136 8.63 -5.30 19.00
CA TYR A 136 8.26 -4.51 17.83
C TYR A 136 6.76 -4.66 17.53
N ALA A 137 6.24 -3.71 16.77
CA ALA A 137 4.95 -3.83 16.10
C ALA A 137 5.14 -3.51 14.62
N SER A 138 5.16 -4.56 13.80
CA SER A 138 5.41 -4.46 12.38
C SER A 138 4.09 -4.17 11.69
N LEU A 139 3.96 -2.90 11.34
CA LEU A 139 3.19 -2.47 10.20
C LEU A 139 4.17 -2.36 9.01
N ALA A 140 3.67 -2.21 7.79
CA ALA A 140 4.49 -2.22 6.57
C ALA A 140 5.72 -1.28 6.69
N PRO A 141 6.83 -1.53 5.96
CA PRO A 141 7.99 -0.65 6.06
C PRO A 141 7.62 0.78 5.63
N GLU A 142 7.76 1.74 6.54
CA GLU A 142 7.84 3.16 6.18
C GLU A 142 9.31 3.48 5.90
N THR A 143 9.60 3.87 4.67
CA THR A 143 10.88 4.48 4.32
C THR A 143 10.78 5.94 4.72
N THR A 144 11.53 6.36 5.74
CA THR A 144 11.65 7.80 6.03
C THR A 144 12.33 8.50 4.85
N SER A 145 12.17 9.82 4.75
CA SER A 145 12.89 10.64 3.77
C SER A 145 14.42 10.57 3.93
N SER A 146 14.93 10.05 5.05
CA SER A 146 16.35 9.79 5.31
C SER A 146 16.83 8.41 4.84
N GLY A 147 15.94 7.53 4.38
CA GLY A 147 16.28 6.15 3.99
C GLY A 147 16.52 5.19 5.16
N GLU A 148 16.22 5.60 6.39
CA GLU A 148 16.28 4.73 7.57
C GLU A 148 14.99 3.92 7.69
N THR A 149 15.12 2.59 7.72
CA THR A 149 14.03 1.68 8.06
C THR A 149 14.02 1.50 9.57
N THR A 150 13.21 2.30 10.27
CA THR A 150 12.98 2.08 11.70
C THR A 150 11.83 1.09 11.86
N GLY A 151 11.94 0.17 12.84
CA GLY A 151 10.93 -0.85 13.15
C GLY A 151 9.69 -0.24 13.82
N HIS A 152 9.14 0.80 13.23
CA HIS A 152 8.05 1.59 13.75
C HIS A 152 6.76 1.30 12.98
N LEU A 153 5.66 1.30 13.72
CA LEU A 153 4.31 1.05 13.23
C LEU A 153 3.96 1.96 12.04
N SER A 154 3.96 1.52 10.77
CA SER A 154 3.20 2.22 9.72
C SER A 154 1.70 2.21 10.02
N ALA A 155 0.89 3.09 9.46
CA ALA A 155 -0.56 2.98 9.62
C ALA A 155 -1.11 1.65 9.02
N GLY A 156 -2.08 1.00 9.68
CA GLY A 156 -2.73 -0.17 9.10
C GLY A 156 -3.90 -0.78 9.87
N ARG A 157 -4.70 -1.57 9.16
CA ARG A 157 -5.84 -2.33 9.69
C ARG A 157 -5.47 -3.74 10.13
N TYR A 158 -4.20 -4.09 10.01
CA TYR A 158 -3.62 -5.25 10.66
C TYR A 158 -2.18 -4.94 11.04
N THR A 159 -1.68 -5.50 12.14
CA THR A 159 -0.27 -5.40 12.54
C THR A 159 0.21 -6.70 13.16
N PHE A 160 1.48 -7.01 12.97
CA PHE A 160 2.15 -8.11 13.65
C PHE A 160 2.85 -7.59 14.89
N LEU A 161 2.51 -8.14 16.05
CA LEU A 161 3.03 -7.73 17.34
C LEU A 161 3.98 -8.81 17.85
N ARG A 162 5.20 -8.41 18.16
CA ARG A 162 6.16 -9.26 18.85
C ARG A 162 6.25 -8.82 20.30
N CYS A 163 5.93 -9.72 21.21
CA CYS A 163 5.96 -9.46 22.62
C CYS A 163 7.38 -9.69 23.17
N LEU A 164 7.79 -8.84 24.10
CA LEU A 164 8.99 -9.11 24.89
C LEU A 164 8.81 -10.44 25.67
N PRO A 165 9.88 -11.23 25.84
CA PRO A 165 9.82 -12.48 26.59
C PRO A 165 9.23 -12.29 27.99
N GLY A 166 8.23 -13.11 28.34
CA GLY A 166 7.57 -13.08 29.65
C GLY A 166 6.44 -12.06 29.80
N LEU A 167 6.21 -11.16 28.83
CA LEU A 167 5.18 -10.12 28.94
C LEU A 167 3.85 -10.44 28.22
N HIS A 168 3.67 -11.68 27.75
CA HIS A 168 2.53 -12.06 26.90
C HIS A 168 1.19 -11.88 27.62
N SER A 169 1.08 -12.40 28.85
CA SER A 169 -0.13 -12.24 29.66
C SER A 169 -0.41 -10.78 30.04
N GLN A 170 0.64 -9.97 30.18
CA GLN A 170 0.49 -8.53 30.45
C GLN A 170 -0.02 -7.81 29.20
N LEU A 171 0.52 -8.12 28.02
CA LEU A 171 0.06 -7.59 26.74
C LEU A 171 -1.44 -7.87 26.55
N GLU A 172 -1.86 -9.12 26.75
CA GLU A 172 -3.27 -9.52 26.63
C GLU A 172 -4.16 -8.79 27.64
N ALA A 173 -3.75 -8.72 28.91
CA ALA A 173 -4.50 -8.03 29.95
C ALA A 173 -4.65 -6.52 29.65
N SER A 174 -3.55 -5.85 29.28
CA SER A 174 -3.56 -4.44 28.87
C SER A 174 -4.44 -4.24 27.65
N TRP A 175 -4.31 -5.08 26.62
CA TRP A 175 -5.14 -5.00 25.42
C TRP A 175 -6.64 -5.04 25.74
N HIS A 176 -7.06 -5.98 26.59
CA HIS A 176 -8.47 -6.15 26.97
C HIS A 176 -8.98 -5.08 27.93
N ALA A 177 -8.09 -4.44 28.70
CA ALA A 177 -8.44 -3.31 29.56
C ALA A 177 -8.76 -2.04 28.75
N HIS A 178 -8.15 -1.87 27.58
CA HIS A 178 -8.41 -0.75 26.67
C HIS A 178 -9.63 -1.01 25.79
N THR A 179 -10.76 -0.40 26.14
CA THR A 179 -12.03 -0.54 25.40
C THR A 179 -11.89 -0.24 23.91
N VAL A 180 -11.14 0.81 23.55
CA VAL A 180 -10.89 1.17 22.15
C VAL A 180 -10.18 0.04 21.40
N LEU A 181 -9.19 -0.62 22.00
CA LEU A 181 -8.51 -1.74 21.35
C LEU A 181 -9.41 -2.98 21.28
N ARG A 182 -9.98 -3.39 22.41
CA ARG A 182 -10.85 -4.56 22.50
C ARG A 182 -12.05 -4.50 21.56
N ASP A 183 -12.68 -3.33 21.43
CA ASP A 183 -13.92 -3.19 20.69
C ASP A 183 -13.67 -2.98 19.18
N ASN A 184 -12.45 -2.63 18.77
CA ASN A 184 -12.11 -2.34 17.37
C ASN A 184 -11.13 -3.34 16.74
N PHE A 185 -10.41 -4.13 17.54
CA PHE A 185 -9.37 -5.03 17.06
C PHE A 185 -9.43 -6.39 17.74
N LEU A 186 -9.29 -7.45 16.93
CA LEU A 186 -9.00 -8.79 17.40
C LEU A 186 -7.50 -8.94 17.61
N LEU A 187 -7.11 -9.29 18.84
CA LEU A 187 -5.76 -9.75 19.13
C LEU A 187 -5.75 -11.27 18.98
N LEU A 188 -5.09 -11.78 17.96
CA LEU A 188 -5.01 -13.21 17.65
C LEU A 188 -3.59 -13.72 17.86
N PRO A 189 -3.36 -14.78 18.65
CA PRO A 189 -2.09 -15.47 18.64
C PRO A 189 -1.76 -15.95 17.23
N THR A 190 -0.53 -15.73 16.77
CA THR A 190 -0.15 -16.03 15.38
C THR A 190 -0.22 -17.53 15.07
N ASN A 191 -0.04 -18.40 16.07
CA ASN A 191 -0.22 -19.84 15.90
C ASN A 191 -1.68 -20.21 15.65
N ASP A 192 -2.62 -19.55 16.33
CA ASP A 192 -4.05 -19.78 16.16
C ASP A 192 -4.48 -19.28 14.78
N ALA A 193 -4.02 -18.10 14.37
CA ALA A 193 -4.23 -17.59 13.02
C ALA A 193 -3.68 -18.54 11.92
N ALA A 194 -2.54 -19.18 12.16
CA ALA A 194 -2.00 -20.18 11.23
C ALA A 194 -2.81 -21.49 11.22
N ALA A 195 -3.31 -21.93 12.38
CA ALA A 195 -4.18 -23.10 12.48
C ALA A 195 -5.51 -22.89 11.75
N GLU A 196 -6.05 -21.67 11.77
CA GLU A 196 -7.25 -21.26 11.04
C GLU A 196 -7.00 -20.95 9.55
N GLY A 197 -5.77 -21.13 9.06
CA GLY A 197 -5.45 -20.95 7.63
C GLY A 197 -5.42 -19.49 7.17
N LEU A 198 -5.23 -18.52 8.08
CA LEU A 198 -5.23 -17.08 7.74
C LEU A 198 -4.10 -16.70 6.77
N PHE A 199 -3.01 -17.48 6.74
CA PHE A 199 -1.87 -17.26 5.86
C PHE A 199 -1.96 -18.01 4.53
N GLY A 200 -3.12 -18.60 4.23
CA GLY A 200 -3.37 -19.44 3.06
C GLY A 200 -3.32 -20.93 3.39
N PRO A 201 -3.45 -21.79 2.36
CA PRO A 201 -3.53 -23.25 2.54
C PRO A 201 -2.20 -23.87 2.99
N GLU A 202 -1.09 -23.16 2.82
CA GLU A 202 0.24 -23.59 3.23
C GLU A 202 0.61 -23.00 4.59
N GLN A 203 1.31 -23.79 5.40
CA GLN A 203 1.84 -23.29 6.67
C GLN A 203 2.90 -22.21 6.43
N PRO A 204 2.93 -21.13 7.25
CA PRO A 204 3.98 -20.13 7.16
C PRO A 204 5.37 -20.75 7.18
N LEU A 205 6.22 -20.37 6.23
CA LEU A 205 7.60 -20.83 6.19
C LEU A 205 8.32 -20.46 7.49
N VAL A 206 9.17 -21.35 8.01
CA VAL A 206 9.93 -21.11 9.26
C VAL A 206 10.68 -19.77 9.21
N LYS A 207 11.22 -19.41 8.03
CA LYS A 207 11.94 -18.14 7.82
C LYS A 207 11.09 -16.88 7.94
N ILE A 208 9.76 -16.96 7.77
CA ILE A 208 8.86 -15.80 7.90
C ILE A 208 8.27 -15.69 9.31
N ARG A 209 8.32 -16.75 10.12
CA ARG A 209 7.76 -16.77 11.48
C ARG A 209 8.26 -15.60 12.35
N PRO A 210 9.56 -15.22 12.33
CA PRO A 210 10.04 -14.07 13.09
C PRO A 210 9.46 -12.72 12.65
N ARG A 211 8.88 -12.61 11.45
CA ARG A 211 8.23 -11.38 10.98
C ARG A 211 6.76 -11.31 11.39
N LEU A 212 6.11 -12.46 11.57
CA LEU A 212 4.70 -12.56 11.93
C LEU A 212 4.44 -12.29 13.44
N GLY A 213 5.48 -12.16 14.26
CA GLY A 213 5.35 -11.88 15.69
C GLY A 213 4.63 -12.98 16.47
N ASP A 214 4.26 -12.67 17.70
CA ASP A 214 3.51 -13.54 18.60
C ASP A 214 2.00 -13.39 18.41
N TYR A 215 1.57 -12.18 18.04
CA TYR A 215 0.17 -11.84 17.80
C TYR A 215 -0.03 -11.09 16.48
N ILE A 216 -1.25 -11.16 15.98
CA ILE A 216 -1.78 -10.33 14.91
C ILE A 216 -2.90 -9.50 15.53
N ALA A 217 -2.81 -8.18 15.45
CA ALA A 217 -3.96 -7.33 15.72
C ALA A 217 -4.68 -7.04 14.40
N LEU A 218 -5.95 -7.43 14.29
CA LEU A 218 -6.78 -7.26 13.09
C LEU A 218 -7.95 -6.32 13.39
N ALA A 219 -8.12 -5.26 12.61
CA ALA A 219 -9.27 -4.37 12.76
C ALA A 219 -10.58 -5.09 12.37
N ILE A 220 -11.56 -5.08 13.26
CA ILE A 220 -12.93 -5.55 13.00
C ILE A 220 -13.90 -4.43 12.65
N SER A 221 -13.50 -3.17 12.89
CA SER A 221 -14.23 -1.97 12.51
C SER A 221 -13.48 -1.19 11.44
N SER A 222 -13.91 0.06 11.18
CA SER A 222 -13.17 1.01 10.34
C SER A 222 -11.89 1.56 11.00
N ALA A 223 -11.54 1.10 12.19
CA ALA A 223 -10.36 1.56 12.93
C ALA A 223 -9.05 1.19 12.21
N THR A 224 -8.07 2.07 12.34
CA THR A 224 -6.72 1.92 11.79
C THR A 224 -5.71 2.22 12.87
N LEU A 225 -4.82 1.28 13.16
CA LEU A 225 -3.70 1.51 14.07
C LEU A 225 -2.69 2.43 13.40
N VAL A 226 -2.23 3.45 14.11
CA VAL A 226 -1.25 4.43 13.62
C VAL A 226 -0.24 4.80 14.70
N THR A 227 0.86 5.44 14.30
CA THR A 227 1.75 6.11 15.27
C THR A 227 1.06 7.31 15.91
N THR A 228 1.57 7.71 17.07
CA THR A 228 1.18 8.97 17.71
C THR A 228 1.47 10.19 16.83
N GLU A 229 2.54 10.15 16.03
CA GLU A 229 2.89 11.19 15.06
C GLU A 229 1.83 11.32 13.96
N THR A 230 1.45 10.21 13.32
CA THR A 230 0.41 10.18 12.29
C THR A 230 -0.93 10.65 12.83
N ALA A 231 -1.31 10.20 14.04
CA ALA A 231 -2.54 10.66 14.68
C ALA A 231 -2.53 12.18 14.94
N SER A 232 -1.39 12.72 15.37
CA SER A 232 -1.23 14.15 15.63
C SER A 232 -1.30 14.98 14.34
N ALA A 233 -0.68 14.51 13.26
CA ALA A 233 -0.74 15.15 11.95
C ALA A 233 -2.17 15.22 11.41
N ALA A 234 -2.94 14.12 11.53
CA ALA A 234 -4.33 14.08 11.10
C ALA A 234 -5.22 15.06 11.90
N ALA A 235 -5.05 15.11 13.22
CA ALA A 235 -5.80 16.05 14.07
C ALA A 235 -5.52 17.53 13.72
N ALA A 236 -4.28 17.86 13.33
CA ALA A 236 -3.92 19.20 12.90
C ALA A 236 -4.62 19.61 11.59
N VAL A 237 -4.73 18.69 10.62
CA VAL A 237 -5.43 18.91 9.35
C VAL A 237 -6.92 19.17 9.57
N ASP A 238 -7.58 18.36 10.40
CA ASP A 238 -9.00 18.53 10.73
C ASP A 238 -9.26 19.89 11.40
N THR A 239 -8.37 20.30 12.31
CA THR A 239 -8.46 21.59 12.99
C THR A 239 -8.34 22.75 11.99
N ALA A 240 -7.40 22.66 11.04
CA ALA A 240 -7.22 23.66 10.00
C ALA A 240 -8.43 23.74 9.04
N ALA A 241 -8.99 22.59 8.64
CA ALA A 241 -10.17 22.53 7.79
C ALA A 241 -11.41 23.12 8.46
N ALA A 242 -11.60 22.84 9.76
CA ALA A 242 -12.69 23.42 10.54
C ALA A 242 -12.54 24.95 10.68
N ALA A 243 -11.32 25.44 10.95
CA ALA A 243 -11.03 26.87 11.04
C ALA A 243 -11.27 27.60 9.71
N ALA A 244 -10.85 27.02 8.58
CA ALA A 244 -11.08 27.60 7.25
C ALA A 244 -12.58 27.68 6.91
N THR A 245 -13.35 26.65 7.29
CA THR A 245 -14.81 26.62 7.09
C THR A 245 -15.50 27.69 7.94
N ALA A 246 -15.09 27.84 9.20
CA ALA A 246 -15.62 28.88 10.09
C ALA A 246 -15.28 30.29 9.63
N ALA A 247 -14.11 30.50 9.03
CA ALA A 247 -13.71 31.81 8.47
C ALA A 247 -14.45 32.17 7.16
N ALA A 248 -15.02 31.18 6.47
CA ALA A 248 -15.77 31.37 5.24
C ALA A 248 -17.29 31.54 5.46
N ALA A 249 -17.78 31.31 6.69
CA ALA A 249 -19.18 31.46 7.09
C ALA A 249 -19.45 32.86 7.69
#